data_AF-A0A160FQH3-F1
#
_entry.id   AF-A0A160FQH3-F1
#
_cell.length_a   1.000
_cell.length_b   1.000
_cell.length_c   1.000
_cell.angle_alpha   90.00
_cell.angle_beta   90.00
_cell.angle_gamma   90.00
#
_symmetry.space_group_name_H-M   'P 1'
#
loop_
_entity.id
_entity.type
_entity.pdbx_description
1 polymer ?
#
loop_
_entity_poly.entity_id
_entity_poly.type
_entity_poly.pdbx_seq_one_letter_code
_entity_poly.pdbx_strand_id
1 'polypeptide(L)'
;MICRIVFAALTLMVMFAQGPSAWAQETYQVFFLSAGSSNYFQPTRAGQHGFEKLSGANSSARLVSQILLAHGAVAGITLVSTSDRYLTRADFYGALTAVSAQIKVRHPVKPLLVVYFAGHGLSEGVAWNHFSVPGNFIYGSPMERLDVEELAKHTIYAGELVDALESLKIPFVLLLDTCYDGKAQSFESPVLTNQATQSLASVAAILRFQNEYHIPNPVIFSAEPGTKVPLAPDPTSPKTDSLGPIARRMYLINEEMKTADSKLLTLAGFVSRLTSAQLDSQTRPPVTHATGLDNRSVLLGQAVGNSSHGQEDRQATGTTATFCCAPESSTPPQGAAKQGHRMSGSLKFEGSAGEFISGGRKIDLTRATPWVTVTEPDAQSLEITFVGKDGWELDIAAPSHETLATKTYQRAQRYPFQEESRAGISLSGASHSCNEVDGKFTVDQLSRDANGTITNLDVSFEQRCLGSQQFLRGVVQLHAP
;
A
#
# COMPACT_ATOMS: atom_id res chain seq x y z
N MET A 1 -7.88 -34.67 80.43
CA MET A 1 -6.51 -34.65 79.87
C MET A 1 -6.42 -35.80 78.88
N ILE A 2 -6.62 -35.53 77.58
CA ILE A 2 -5.57 -35.44 76.52
C ILE A 2 -4.91 -36.82 76.32
N CYS A 3 -4.90 -37.52 75.18
CA CYS A 3 -4.96 -37.14 73.76
C CYS A 3 -5.38 -38.38 72.94
N ARG A 4 -6.29 -38.25 71.97
CA ARG A 4 -6.46 -39.24 70.87
C ARG A 4 -5.79 -38.67 69.63
N ILE A 5 -4.79 -39.38 69.13
CA ILE A 5 -4.05 -39.06 67.91
C ILE A 5 -4.98 -39.34 66.71
N VAL A 6 -5.29 -38.31 65.94
CA VAL A 6 -5.91 -38.43 64.61
C VAL A 6 -4.79 -38.24 63.60
N PHE A 7 -4.49 -39.29 62.83
CA PHE A 7 -3.64 -39.21 61.65
C PHE A 7 -4.43 -38.50 60.53
N ALA A 8 -4.10 -37.25 60.24
CA ALA A 8 -4.54 -36.58 59.03
C ALA A 8 -3.59 -36.98 57.89
N ALA A 9 -4.08 -37.81 56.96
CA ALA A 9 -3.41 -38.08 55.70
C ALA A 9 -3.47 -36.80 54.85
N LEU A 10 -2.31 -36.15 54.66
CA LEU A 10 -2.16 -35.00 53.78
C LEU A 10 -2.09 -35.53 52.33
N THR A 11 -3.23 -35.61 51.65
CA THR A 11 -3.28 -35.92 50.22
C THR A 11 -2.78 -34.69 49.45
N LEU A 12 -1.51 -34.71 49.04
CA LEU A 12 -0.93 -33.70 48.17
C LEU A 12 -1.58 -33.83 46.78
N MET A 13 -2.59 -33.00 46.53
CA MET A 13 -3.25 -32.90 45.23
C MET A 13 -2.29 -32.18 44.27
N VAL A 14 -1.46 -32.95 43.56
CA VAL A 14 -0.64 -32.44 42.46
C VAL A 14 -1.62 -31.98 41.37
N MET A 15 -1.84 -30.67 41.29
CA MET A 15 -2.47 -30.07 40.12
C MET A 15 -1.51 -30.21 38.95
N PHE A 16 -1.69 -31.28 38.16
CA PHE A 16 -1.19 -31.29 36.79
C PHE A 16 -1.88 -30.14 36.06
N ALA A 17 -1.17 -29.05 35.80
CA ALA A 17 -1.52 -28.13 34.74
C ALA A 17 -1.58 -28.98 33.46
N GLN A 18 -2.78 -29.36 33.04
CA GLN A 18 -2.98 -30.03 31.77
C GLN A 18 -2.46 -29.08 30.69
N GLY A 19 -1.33 -29.42 30.08
CA GLY A 19 -0.89 -28.74 28.86
C GLY A 19 -2.01 -28.78 27.83
N PRO A 20 -2.06 -27.83 26.88
CA PRO A 20 -3.05 -27.84 25.82
C PRO A 20 -3.11 -29.23 25.19
N SER A 21 -4.31 -29.78 25.00
CA SER A 21 -4.51 -31.12 24.43
C SER A 21 -3.75 -31.26 23.11
N ALA A 22 -3.36 -32.47 22.71
CA ALA A 22 -2.67 -32.70 21.43
C ALA A 22 -3.42 -32.08 20.22
N TRP A 23 -4.75 -31.95 20.32
CA TRP A 23 -5.62 -31.27 19.35
C TRP A 23 -5.38 -29.76 19.26
N ALA A 24 -5.05 -29.10 20.37
CA ALA A 24 -4.77 -27.66 20.42
C ALA A 24 -3.39 -27.28 19.85
N GLN A 25 -2.51 -28.26 19.58
CA GLN A 25 -1.22 -28.02 18.91
C GLN A 25 -1.33 -28.04 17.38
N GLU A 26 -2.37 -28.69 16.84
CA GLU A 26 -2.58 -28.91 15.40
C GLU A 26 -3.69 -28.02 14.79
N THR A 27 -4.20 -27.05 15.55
CA THR A 27 -5.33 -26.19 15.16
C THR A 27 -4.98 -24.72 15.35
N TYR A 28 -5.42 -23.87 14.41
CA TYR A 28 -5.35 -22.42 14.57
C TYR A 28 -6.52 -21.91 15.41
N GLN A 29 -6.24 -20.91 16.25
CA GLN A 29 -7.24 -20.05 16.87
C GLN A 29 -7.52 -18.90 15.91
N VAL A 30 -8.56 -19.06 15.11
CA VAL A 30 -8.89 -18.12 14.02
C VAL A 30 -9.53 -16.86 14.57
N PHE A 31 -9.03 -15.72 14.11
CA PHE A 31 -9.62 -14.40 14.25
C PHE A 31 -9.95 -13.86 12.86
N PHE A 32 -10.93 -12.97 12.74
CA PHE A 32 -11.25 -12.45 11.42
C PHE A 32 -11.63 -10.97 11.37
N LEU A 33 -11.34 -10.37 10.21
CA LEU A 33 -11.98 -9.14 9.72
C LEU A 33 -12.67 -9.51 8.40
N SER A 34 -13.99 -9.39 8.34
CA SER A 34 -14.77 -9.63 7.12
C SER A 34 -15.50 -8.35 6.72
N ALA A 35 -15.06 -7.73 5.62
CA ALA A 35 -15.54 -6.42 5.20
C ALA A 35 -16.27 -6.47 3.85
N GLY A 36 -17.42 -5.79 3.76
CA GLY A 36 -18.23 -5.70 2.54
C GLY A 36 -18.60 -4.26 2.22
N SER A 37 -18.30 -3.84 0.98
CA SER A 37 -18.67 -2.52 0.45
C SER A 37 -19.65 -2.69 -0.72
N SER A 38 -20.94 -2.67 -0.41
CA SER A 38 -22.03 -2.72 -1.41
C SER A 38 -22.48 -1.35 -1.88
N ASN A 39 -22.40 -0.32 -1.05
CA ASN A 39 -22.90 1.00 -1.37
C ASN A 39 -21.73 1.94 -1.64
N TYR A 40 -21.83 2.69 -2.75
CA TYR A 40 -20.79 3.60 -3.22
C TYR A 40 -21.33 5.00 -3.40
N PHE A 41 -20.52 6.00 -3.06
CA PHE A 41 -20.87 7.40 -3.24
C PHE A 41 -21.14 7.68 -4.72
N GLN A 42 -22.27 8.32 -5.02
CA GLN A 42 -22.64 8.69 -6.38
C GLN A 42 -22.31 10.17 -6.60
N PRO A 43 -21.27 10.50 -7.38
CA PRO A 43 -20.89 11.89 -7.61
C PRO A 43 -21.97 12.65 -8.40
N THR A 44 -22.18 13.91 -8.03
CA THR A 44 -23.17 14.79 -8.68
C THR A 44 -22.52 15.91 -9.50
N ARG A 45 -21.20 16.09 -9.41
CA ARG A 45 -20.44 17.12 -10.15
C ARG A 45 -19.91 16.55 -11.47
N ALA A 46 -19.92 17.37 -12.51
CA ALA A 46 -19.36 17.01 -13.82
C ALA A 46 -17.87 16.67 -13.71
N GLY A 47 -17.43 15.65 -14.45
CA GLY A 47 -16.04 15.17 -14.44
C GLY A 47 -15.67 14.34 -13.21
N GLN A 48 -16.62 14.03 -12.32
CA GLN A 48 -16.41 13.08 -11.22
C GLN A 48 -17.08 11.75 -11.55
N HIS A 49 -16.36 10.68 -11.29
CA HIS A 49 -16.78 9.30 -11.51
C HIS A 49 -16.78 8.55 -10.19
N GLY A 50 -17.77 7.69 -10.01
CA GLY A 50 -17.88 6.80 -8.85
C GLY A 50 -18.00 5.37 -9.32
N PHE A 51 -18.28 4.50 -8.37
CA PHE A 51 -18.54 3.10 -8.66
C PHE A 51 -20.02 2.80 -8.48
N GLU A 52 -20.53 1.87 -9.27
CA GLU A 52 -21.91 1.41 -9.14
C GLU A 52 -22.10 0.61 -7.85
N LYS A 53 -23.34 0.56 -7.35
CA LYS A 53 -23.73 -0.29 -6.23
C LYS A 53 -23.40 -1.75 -6.54
N LEU A 54 -22.79 -2.45 -5.59
CA LEU A 54 -22.44 -3.87 -5.68
C LEU A 54 -23.22 -4.68 -4.63
N SER A 55 -24.47 -5.05 -4.95
CA SER A 55 -25.44 -5.62 -3.99
C SER A 55 -24.98 -6.90 -3.26
N GLY A 56 -24.04 -7.67 -3.82
CA GLY A 56 -23.53 -8.92 -3.22
C GLY A 56 -22.43 -8.78 -2.18
N ALA A 57 -21.71 -7.64 -2.12
CA ALA A 57 -20.51 -7.51 -1.28
C ALA A 57 -20.80 -7.62 0.22
N ASN A 58 -21.82 -6.92 0.73
CA ASN A 58 -22.24 -7.01 2.12
C ASN A 58 -22.72 -8.43 2.50
N SER A 59 -23.46 -9.09 1.62
CA SER A 59 -23.94 -10.46 1.84
C SER A 59 -22.78 -11.45 1.88
N SER A 60 -21.79 -11.25 1.01
CA SER A 60 -20.57 -12.05 0.96
C SER A 60 -19.75 -11.94 2.25
N ALA A 61 -19.55 -10.71 2.75
CA ALA A 61 -18.84 -10.49 4.01
C ALA A 61 -19.55 -11.16 5.21
N ARG A 62 -20.88 -11.06 5.29
CA ARG A 62 -21.66 -11.73 6.33
C ARG A 62 -21.56 -13.25 6.21
N LEU A 63 -21.66 -13.79 5.01
CA LEU A 63 -21.54 -15.24 4.77
C LEU A 63 -20.17 -15.77 5.21
N VAL A 64 -19.09 -15.10 4.81
CA VAL A 64 -17.72 -15.48 5.20
C VAL A 64 -17.56 -15.44 6.72
N SER A 65 -18.05 -14.39 7.40
CA SER A 65 -18.01 -14.32 8.87
C SER A 65 -18.79 -15.47 9.53
N GLN A 66 -19.97 -15.82 8.99
CA GLN A 66 -20.81 -16.89 9.52
C GLN A 66 -20.14 -18.25 9.37
N ILE A 67 -19.50 -18.50 8.22
CA ILE A 67 -18.74 -19.73 7.97
C ILE A 67 -17.56 -19.83 8.94
N LEU A 68 -16.77 -18.76 9.10
CA LEU A 68 -15.63 -18.75 10.03
C LEU A 68 -16.07 -19.02 11.47
N LEU A 69 -17.16 -18.40 11.92
CA LEU A 69 -17.73 -18.63 13.25
C LEU A 69 -18.27 -20.06 13.42
N ALA A 70 -19.00 -20.58 12.43
CA ALA A 70 -19.51 -21.95 12.45
C ALA A 70 -18.38 -23.00 12.55
N HIS A 71 -17.20 -22.65 12.02
CA HIS A 71 -16.01 -23.48 12.02
C HIS A 71 -14.98 -23.14 13.12
N GLY A 72 -15.39 -22.40 14.16
CA GLY A 72 -14.63 -22.25 15.40
C GLY A 72 -13.75 -21.01 15.49
N ALA A 73 -14.00 -19.95 14.70
CA ALA A 73 -13.35 -18.67 14.91
C ALA A 73 -13.61 -18.13 16.33
N VAL A 74 -12.56 -17.65 16.98
CA VAL A 74 -12.54 -17.21 18.38
C VAL A 74 -13.21 -15.85 18.55
N ALA A 75 -12.95 -14.91 17.64
CA ALA A 75 -13.49 -13.56 17.64
C ALA A 75 -13.28 -12.91 16.27
N GLY A 76 -14.00 -11.83 15.99
CA GLY A 76 -13.78 -11.08 14.76
C GLY A 76 -14.76 -9.94 14.56
N ILE A 77 -14.52 -9.18 13.50
CA ILE A 77 -15.34 -8.04 13.11
C ILE A 77 -15.94 -8.29 11.72
N THR A 78 -17.26 -8.12 11.62
CA THR A 78 -17.96 -8.04 10.34
C THR A 78 -18.28 -6.58 10.06
N LEU A 79 -17.66 -5.98 9.04
CA LEU A 79 -17.82 -4.56 8.69
C LEU A 79 -18.59 -4.42 7.38
N VAL A 80 -19.74 -3.73 7.37
CA VAL A 80 -20.55 -3.58 6.16
C VAL A 80 -21.00 -2.13 5.91
N SER A 81 -21.04 -1.74 4.63
CA SER A 81 -21.69 -0.50 4.20
C SER A 81 -23.21 -0.53 4.40
N THR A 82 -23.87 0.63 4.50
CA THR A 82 -25.34 0.77 4.49
C THR A 82 -25.78 1.67 3.34
N SER A 83 -27.09 1.85 3.16
CA SER A 83 -27.64 2.71 2.11
C SER A 83 -27.18 4.18 2.21
N ASP A 84 -26.84 4.65 3.40
CA ASP A 84 -26.44 6.01 3.72
C ASP A 84 -25.00 6.13 4.27
N ARG A 85 -24.34 4.98 4.55
CA ARG A 85 -22.97 4.93 5.07
C ARG A 85 -22.05 4.10 4.18
N TYR A 86 -21.05 4.77 3.64
CA TYR A 86 -20.05 4.22 2.77
C TYR A 86 -18.87 3.69 3.58
N LEU A 87 -18.41 2.47 3.26
CA LEU A 87 -17.21 1.90 3.87
C LEU A 87 -16.00 2.76 3.51
N THR A 88 -15.31 3.30 4.51
CA THR A 88 -14.10 4.11 4.29
C THR A 88 -12.83 3.29 4.53
N ARG A 89 -11.71 3.79 4.02
CA ARG A 89 -10.38 3.25 4.35
C ARG A 89 -10.13 3.25 5.87
N ALA A 90 -10.53 4.33 6.56
CA ALA A 90 -10.41 4.45 8.01
C ALA A 90 -11.25 3.41 8.77
N ASP A 91 -12.46 3.11 8.31
CA ASP A 91 -13.30 2.05 8.89
C ASP A 91 -12.59 0.69 8.81
N PHE A 92 -12.01 0.37 7.65
CA PHE A 92 -11.33 -0.90 7.41
C PHE A 92 -10.08 -1.08 8.28
N TYR A 93 -9.14 -0.14 8.24
CA TYR A 93 -7.92 -0.23 9.05
C TYR A 93 -8.18 -0.06 10.55
N GLY A 94 -9.22 0.71 10.93
CA GLY A 94 -9.70 0.79 12.31
C GLY A 94 -10.26 -0.54 12.81
N ALA A 95 -10.99 -1.27 11.96
CA ALA A 95 -11.45 -2.62 12.28
C ALA A 95 -10.28 -3.62 12.35
N LEU A 96 -9.30 -3.56 11.44
CA LEU A 96 -8.11 -4.40 11.49
C LEU A 96 -7.31 -4.20 12.79
N THR A 97 -7.15 -2.94 13.20
CA THR A 97 -6.51 -2.58 14.47
C THR A 97 -7.29 -3.15 15.66
N ALA A 98 -8.63 -3.08 15.63
CA ALA A 98 -9.47 -3.61 16.69
C ALA A 98 -9.39 -5.14 16.80
N VAL A 99 -9.42 -5.88 15.68
CA VAL A 99 -9.20 -7.35 15.71
C VAL A 99 -7.81 -7.69 16.25
N SER A 100 -6.79 -6.95 15.82
CA SER A 100 -5.41 -7.12 16.32
C SER A 100 -5.32 -6.90 17.83
N ALA A 101 -6.08 -5.95 18.38
CA ALA A 101 -6.18 -5.75 19.82
C ALA A 101 -6.89 -6.92 20.52
N GLN A 102 -7.96 -7.48 19.93
CA GLN A 102 -8.63 -8.68 20.46
C GLN A 102 -7.68 -9.88 20.55
N ILE A 103 -6.82 -10.08 19.53
CA ILE A 103 -5.79 -11.14 19.53
C ILE A 103 -4.81 -10.93 20.68
N LYS A 104 -4.28 -9.70 20.83
CA LYS A 104 -3.33 -9.37 21.89
C LYS A 104 -3.89 -9.61 23.28
N VAL A 105 -5.12 -9.18 23.55
CA VAL A 105 -5.77 -9.33 24.87
C VAL A 105 -6.01 -10.80 25.24
N ARG A 106 -6.28 -11.66 24.26
CA ARG A 106 -6.61 -13.07 24.50
C ARG A 106 -5.38 -13.98 24.59
N HIS A 107 -4.20 -13.53 24.16
CA HIS A 107 -2.95 -14.30 24.17
C HIS A 107 -3.11 -15.75 23.62
N PRO A 108 -3.66 -15.94 22.41
CA PRO A 108 -3.86 -17.27 21.85
C PRO A 108 -2.52 -17.99 21.61
N VAL A 109 -2.48 -19.29 21.88
CA VAL A 109 -1.30 -20.14 21.64
C VAL A 109 -0.87 -20.18 20.17
N LYS A 110 -1.84 -20.21 19.24
CA LYS A 110 -1.65 -20.31 17.78
C LYS A 110 -2.64 -19.43 17.03
N PRO A 111 -2.48 -18.09 17.03
CA PRO A 111 -3.40 -17.21 16.29
C PRO A 111 -3.26 -17.42 14.78
N LEU A 112 -4.38 -17.26 14.07
CA LEU A 112 -4.42 -17.01 12.64
C LEU A 112 -5.41 -15.87 12.38
N LEU A 113 -5.02 -14.86 11.61
CA LEU A 113 -5.92 -13.78 11.21
C LEU A 113 -6.41 -13.99 9.77
N VAL A 114 -7.72 -14.14 9.58
CA VAL A 114 -8.35 -14.17 8.26
C VAL A 114 -8.91 -12.79 7.95
N VAL A 115 -8.41 -12.13 6.91
CA VAL A 115 -8.93 -10.85 6.42
C VAL A 115 -9.64 -11.10 5.10
N TYR A 116 -10.91 -10.72 5.02
CA TYR A 116 -11.73 -10.80 3.82
C TYR A 116 -12.25 -9.42 3.45
N PHE A 117 -12.15 -9.05 2.18
CA PHE A 117 -12.75 -7.84 1.64
C PHE A 117 -13.53 -8.13 0.35
N ALA A 118 -14.79 -7.70 0.29
CA ALA A 118 -15.63 -7.74 -0.90
C ALA A 118 -16.02 -6.32 -1.34
N GLY A 119 -15.83 -6.03 -2.62
CA GLY A 119 -16.08 -4.70 -3.19
C GLY A 119 -15.58 -4.57 -4.62
N HIS A 120 -15.53 -3.33 -5.10
CA HIS A 120 -14.82 -3.02 -6.34
C HIS A 120 -13.31 -3.08 -6.12
N GLY A 121 -12.57 -3.32 -7.19
CA GLY A 121 -11.11 -3.34 -7.16
C GLY A 121 -10.51 -2.92 -8.49
N LEU A 122 -9.29 -2.40 -8.42
CA LEU A 122 -8.52 -1.83 -9.53
C LEU A 122 -7.13 -2.47 -9.59
N SER A 123 -6.54 -2.43 -10.78
CA SER A 123 -5.15 -2.75 -11.07
C SER A 123 -4.53 -1.63 -11.89
N GLU A 124 -3.22 -1.45 -11.74
CA GLU A 124 -2.39 -0.73 -12.71
C GLU A 124 -1.65 -1.70 -13.65
N GLY A 125 -1.13 -1.21 -14.77
CA GLY A 125 -0.65 -2.04 -15.89
C GLY A 125 0.84 -2.42 -15.90
N VAL A 126 1.65 -1.77 -15.08
CA VAL A 126 3.11 -1.97 -14.98
C VAL A 126 3.42 -3.12 -14.04
N ALA A 127 3.15 -2.95 -12.75
CA ALA A 127 3.50 -3.89 -11.69
C ALA A 127 2.31 -4.75 -11.24
N TRP A 128 1.12 -4.49 -11.77
CA TRP A 128 -0.13 -5.12 -11.33
C TRP A 128 -0.37 -4.94 -9.83
N ASN A 129 -0.25 -3.72 -9.32
CA ASN A 129 -0.67 -3.42 -7.95
C ASN A 129 -2.20 -3.58 -7.79
N HIS A 130 -2.64 -4.22 -6.71
CA HIS A 130 -4.06 -4.40 -6.40
C HIS A 130 -4.60 -3.35 -5.44
N PHE A 131 -5.71 -2.72 -5.80
CA PHE A 131 -6.39 -1.70 -5.00
C PHE A 131 -7.85 -2.06 -4.76
N SER A 132 -8.20 -2.40 -3.52
CA SER A 132 -9.59 -2.59 -3.13
C SER A 132 -10.25 -1.24 -2.83
N VAL A 133 -11.38 -0.95 -3.49
CA VAL A 133 -11.99 0.38 -3.54
C VAL A 133 -12.95 0.59 -2.35
N PRO A 134 -12.71 1.59 -1.48
CA PRO A 134 -13.65 1.98 -0.44
C PRO A 134 -14.96 2.55 -1.04
N GLY A 135 -16.07 2.39 -0.34
CA GLY A 135 -17.38 2.88 -0.76
C GLY A 135 -17.44 4.39 -0.97
N ASN A 136 -16.61 5.17 -0.28
CA ASN A 136 -16.61 6.63 -0.39
C ASN A 136 -15.65 7.17 -1.46
N PHE A 137 -14.96 6.31 -2.20
CA PHE A 137 -14.00 6.70 -3.22
C PHE A 137 -14.70 7.19 -4.50
N ILE A 138 -14.28 8.34 -5.01
CA ILE A 138 -14.63 8.88 -6.34
C ILE A 138 -13.37 9.38 -7.06
N TYR A 139 -13.39 9.50 -8.40
CA TYR A 139 -12.24 9.86 -9.22
C TYR A 139 -12.53 10.88 -10.33
N GLY A 140 -11.55 11.71 -10.74
CA GLY A 140 -11.74 12.81 -11.70
C GLY A 140 -11.12 12.65 -13.10
N SER A 141 -10.20 11.72 -13.29
CA SER A 141 -9.45 11.49 -14.54
C SER A 141 -9.81 10.14 -15.17
N PRO A 142 -9.51 9.90 -16.47
CA PRO A 142 -9.60 8.55 -17.03
C PRO A 142 -8.79 7.59 -16.16
N MET A 143 -9.36 6.43 -15.83
CA MET A 143 -8.78 5.44 -14.91
C MET A 143 -7.33 5.06 -15.25
N GLU A 144 -6.98 5.13 -16.54
CA GLU A 144 -5.68 4.81 -17.13
C GLU A 144 -4.57 5.83 -16.78
N ARG A 145 -4.92 6.99 -16.20
CA ARG A 145 -3.97 8.04 -15.78
C ARG A 145 -3.92 8.23 -14.27
N LEU A 146 -4.56 7.35 -13.50
CA LEU A 146 -4.54 7.43 -12.04
C LEU A 146 -3.15 6.99 -11.57
N ASP A 147 -2.49 7.87 -10.82
CA ASP A 147 -1.18 7.59 -10.24
C ASP A 147 -1.28 6.50 -9.16
N VAL A 148 -0.30 5.59 -9.15
CA VAL A 148 -0.24 4.43 -8.26
C VAL A 148 -0.13 4.88 -6.81
N GLU A 149 0.65 5.94 -6.55
CA GLU A 149 0.83 6.48 -5.21
C GLU A 149 -0.47 7.10 -4.67
N GLU A 150 -1.14 7.91 -5.49
CA GLU A 150 -2.44 8.48 -5.15
C GLU A 150 -3.53 7.40 -4.96
N LEU A 151 -3.56 6.37 -5.81
CA LEU A 151 -4.44 5.22 -5.61
C LEU A 151 -4.15 4.53 -4.27
N ALA A 152 -2.88 4.33 -3.92
CA ALA A 152 -2.51 3.72 -2.65
C ALA A 152 -2.98 4.53 -1.44
N LYS A 153 -2.87 5.87 -1.48
CA LYS A 153 -3.32 6.78 -0.40
C LYS A 153 -4.83 6.71 -0.17
N HIS A 154 -5.60 6.53 -1.25
CA HIS A 154 -7.06 6.66 -1.21
C HIS A 154 -7.83 5.33 -1.24
N THR A 155 -7.14 4.20 -1.44
CA THR A 155 -7.74 2.86 -1.49
C THR A 155 -7.14 1.92 -0.43
N ILE A 156 -7.64 0.68 -0.37
CA ILE A 156 -7.02 -0.38 0.41
C ILE A 156 -6.03 -1.09 -0.52
N TYR A 157 -4.78 -0.64 -0.49
CA TYR A 157 -3.68 -1.19 -1.30
C TYR A 157 -3.19 -2.51 -0.72
N ALA A 158 -3.10 -3.56 -1.55
CA ALA A 158 -2.69 -4.88 -1.09
C ALA A 158 -1.28 -4.90 -0.50
N GLY A 159 -0.33 -4.13 -1.05
CA GLY A 159 1.05 -4.08 -0.55
C GLY A 159 1.10 -3.54 0.88
N GLU A 160 0.50 -2.37 1.11
CA GLU A 160 0.39 -1.78 2.45
C GLU A 160 -0.38 -2.68 3.42
N LEU A 161 -1.45 -3.33 2.96
CA LEU A 161 -2.23 -4.24 3.80
C LEU A 161 -1.40 -5.47 4.21
N VAL A 162 -0.60 -6.04 3.30
CA VAL A 162 0.29 -7.16 3.59
C VAL A 162 1.40 -6.72 4.56
N ASP A 163 2.02 -5.56 4.35
CA ASP A 163 3.02 -5.01 5.28
C ASP A 163 2.43 -4.82 6.68
N ALA A 164 1.21 -4.28 6.77
CA ALA A 164 0.49 -4.11 8.02
C ALA A 164 0.23 -5.46 8.71
N LEU A 165 -0.16 -6.50 7.95
CA LEU A 165 -0.40 -7.84 8.48
C LEU A 165 0.89 -8.54 8.93
N GLU A 166 1.98 -8.45 8.15
CA GLU A 166 3.29 -8.99 8.52
C GLU A 166 3.89 -8.30 9.76
N SER A 167 3.57 -7.02 9.97
CA SER A 167 3.98 -6.27 11.17
C SER A 167 3.37 -6.84 12.46
N LEU A 168 2.22 -7.53 12.38
CA LEU A 168 1.57 -8.16 13.53
C LEU A 168 2.32 -9.38 14.06
N LYS A 169 3.25 -9.94 13.27
CA LYS A 169 4.02 -11.17 13.59
C LYS A 169 3.13 -12.36 13.97
N ILE A 170 1.97 -12.46 13.34
CA ILE A 170 1.07 -13.61 13.40
C ILE A 170 0.78 -14.12 11.98
N PRO A 171 0.52 -15.42 11.80
CA PRO A 171 0.05 -15.94 10.52
C PRO A 171 -1.25 -15.28 10.07
N PHE A 172 -1.43 -15.10 8.76
CA PHE A 172 -2.67 -14.56 8.20
C PHE A 172 -3.08 -15.23 6.88
N VAL A 173 -4.36 -15.09 6.54
CA VAL A 173 -4.92 -15.36 5.22
C VAL A 173 -5.63 -14.09 4.76
N LEU A 174 -5.20 -13.53 3.63
CA LEU A 174 -5.82 -12.37 3.00
C LEU A 174 -6.63 -12.81 1.78
N LEU A 175 -7.94 -12.54 1.80
CA LEU A 175 -8.91 -12.89 0.78
C LEU A 175 -9.46 -11.60 0.15
N LEU A 176 -9.06 -11.30 -1.07
CA LEU A 176 -9.47 -10.10 -1.80
C LEU A 176 -10.48 -10.50 -2.89
N ASP A 177 -11.77 -10.34 -2.54
CA ASP A 177 -12.93 -10.70 -3.38
C ASP A 177 -13.40 -9.47 -4.16
N THR A 178 -12.48 -8.94 -4.97
CA THR A 178 -12.69 -7.76 -5.80
C THR A 178 -12.20 -8.01 -7.22
N CYS A 179 -12.68 -7.20 -8.17
CA CYS A 179 -12.05 -7.14 -9.49
C CYS A 179 -10.56 -6.79 -9.36
N TYR A 180 -9.78 -7.19 -10.36
CA TYR A 180 -8.37 -6.86 -10.48
C TYR A 180 -8.15 -6.18 -11.85
N ASP A 181 -8.99 -5.19 -12.14
CA ASP A 181 -9.15 -4.59 -13.47
C ASP A 181 -8.02 -3.62 -13.82
N GLY A 182 -7.25 -3.90 -14.87
CA GLY A 182 -6.23 -3.00 -15.41
C GLY A 182 -5.58 -3.57 -16.66
N LYS A 183 -5.34 -2.74 -17.67
CA LYS A 183 -4.69 -3.20 -18.90
C LYS A 183 -3.18 -3.20 -18.69
N ALA A 184 -2.51 -4.29 -19.07
CA ALA A 184 -1.06 -4.34 -19.08
C ALA A 184 -0.51 -3.17 -19.92
N GLN A 185 0.43 -2.41 -19.35
CA GLN A 185 1.03 -1.28 -20.04
C GLN A 185 1.99 -1.80 -21.12
N SER A 186 1.86 -1.25 -22.33
CA SER A 186 2.87 -1.46 -23.36
C SER A 186 4.06 -0.55 -23.10
N PHE A 187 5.27 -1.13 -23.09
CA PHE A 187 6.52 -0.39 -23.02
C PHE A 187 7.08 -0.07 -24.43
N GLU A 188 6.35 -0.43 -25.50
CA GLU A 188 6.75 -0.10 -26.86
C GLU A 188 6.61 1.41 -27.09
N SER A 189 7.73 2.07 -27.36
CA SER A 189 7.80 3.49 -27.65
C SER A 189 8.68 3.74 -28.87
N PRO A 190 8.30 4.64 -29.81
CA PRO A 190 9.11 5.00 -30.97
C PRO A 190 10.50 5.56 -30.61
N VAL A 191 10.69 5.96 -29.36
CA VAL A 191 11.91 6.60 -28.86
C VAL A 191 12.79 5.64 -28.06
N LEU A 192 12.24 4.50 -27.62
CA LEU A 192 13.00 3.50 -26.85
C LEU A 192 13.68 2.50 -27.78
N THR A 193 14.93 2.15 -27.46
CA THR A 193 15.62 1.05 -28.13
C THR A 193 15.03 -0.28 -27.67
N ASN A 194 15.18 -1.34 -28.47
CA ASN A 194 14.75 -2.69 -28.10
C ASN A 194 15.33 -3.14 -26.74
N GLN A 195 16.59 -2.76 -26.46
CA GLN A 195 17.24 -3.10 -25.20
C GLN A 195 16.63 -2.33 -24.01
N ALA A 196 16.30 -1.04 -24.18
CA ALA A 196 15.61 -0.27 -23.14
C ALA A 196 14.19 -0.83 -22.87
N THR A 197 13.44 -1.19 -23.91
CA THR A 197 12.14 -1.84 -23.78
C THR A 197 12.24 -3.17 -23.01
N GLN A 198 13.25 -3.98 -23.30
CA GLN A 198 13.50 -5.23 -22.57
C GLN A 198 13.86 -4.97 -21.10
N SER A 199 14.70 -3.98 -20.79
CA SER A 199 15.02 -3.62 -19.41
C SER A 199 13.79 -3.18 -18.61
N LEU A 200 12.92 -2.35 -19.19
CA LEU A 200 11.65 -1.95 -18.57
C LEU A 200 10.73 -3.15 -18.35
N ALA A 201 10.62 -4.05 -19.32
CA ALA A 201 9.85 -5.28 -19.18
C ALA A 201 10.39 -6.19 -18.07
N SER A 202 11.72 -6.29 -17.92
CA SER A 202 12.34 -7.05 -16.83
C SER A 202 12.06 -6.44 -15.46
N VAL A 203 12.13 -5.11 -15.31
CA VAL A 203 11.77 -4.43 -14.06
C VAL A 203 10.29 -4.65 -13.74
N ALA A 204 9.41 -4.48 -14.72
CA ALA A 204 7.98 -4.75 -14.54
C ALA A 204 7.72 -6.21 -14.11
N ALA A 205 8.45 -7.18 -14.67
CA ALA A 205 8.33 -8.58 -14.28
C ALA A 205 8.76 -8.82 -12.82
N ILE A 206 9.82 -8.16 -12.35
CA ILE A 206 10.25 -8.23 -10.94
C ILE A 206 9.17 -7.66 -10.02
N LEU A 207 8.61 -6.50 -10.36
CA LEU A 207 7.55 -5.87 -9.57
C LEU A 207 6.27 -6.72 -9.54
N ARG A 208 5.90 -7.34 -10.68
CA ARG A 208 4.77 -8.28 -10.74
C ARG A 208 5.01 -9.51 -9.86
N PHE A 209 6.20 -10.10 -9.92
CA PHE A 209 6.56 -11.22 -9.05
C PHE A 209 6.48 -10.86 -7.57
N GLN A 210 6.88 -9.64 -7.20
CA GLN A 210 6.71 -9.14 -5.83
C GLN A 210 5.22 -9.05 -5.44
N ASN A 211 4.38 -8.53 -6.34
CA ASN A 211 2.92 -8.40 -6.15
C ASN A 211 2.14 -9.73 -6.26
N GLU A 212 2.81 -10.84 -6.55
CA GLU A 212 2.22 -12.19 -6.49
C GLU A 212 2.27 -12.77 -5.05
N TYR A 213 3.04 -12.17 -4.14
CA TYR A 213 3.16 -12.56 -2.73
C TYR A 213 3.52 -14.04 -2.52
N HIS A 214 4.73 -14.43 -2.97
CA HIS A 214 5.30 -15.78 -2.81
C HIS A 214 5.76 -16.07 -1.37
N ILE A 215 4.85 -15.94 -0.40
CA ILE A 215 5.11 -16.07 1.04
C ILE A 215 4.23 -17.16 1.67
N PRO A 216 4.53 -17.63 2.92
CA PRO A 216 3.71 -18.64 3.60
C PRO A 216 2.31 -18.20 4.01
N ASN A 217 2.09 -16.90 4.16
CA ASN A 217 0.79 -16.32 4.47
C ASN A 217 0.01 -16.11 3.17
N PRO A 218 -1.11 -16.82 2.93
CA PRO A 218 -1.79 -16.73 1.65
C PRO A 218 -2.39 -15.37 1.40
N VAL A 219 -2.05 -14.77 0.26
CA VAL A 219 -2.80 -13.67 -0.35
C VAL A 219 -3.53 -14.25 -1.56
N ILE A 220 -4.87 -14.19 -1.54
CA ILE A 220 -5.74 -14.86 -2.49
C ILE A 220 -6.64 -13.83 -3.16
N PHE A 221 -6.50 -13.68 -4.47
CA PHE A 221 -7.29 -12.77 -5.28
C PHE A 221 -8.39 -13.52 -6.01
N SER A 222 -9.61 -12.98 -6.06
CA SER A 222 -10.72 -13.60 -6.82
C SER A 222 -10.51 -13.59 -8.34
N ALA A 223 -9.54 -12.82 -8.82
CA ALA A 223 -9.27 -12.56 -10.22
C ALA A 223 -7.76 -12.63 -10.51
N GLU A 224 -7.38 -12.98 -11.75
CA GLU A 224 -6.03 -12.78 -12.24
C GLU A 224 -5.77 -11.27 -12.47
N PRO A 225 -4.52 -10.81 -12.30
CA PRO A 225 -4.14 -9.44 -12.67
C PRO A 225 -4.65 -9.03 -14.06
N GLY A 226 -5.30 -7.88 -14.11
CA GLY A 226 -5.87 -7.31 -15.33
C GLY A 226 -7.21 -7.89 -15.78
N THR A 227 -7.87 -8.70 -14.95
CA THR A 227 -9.16 -9.30 -15.28
C THR A 227 -10.31 -8.78 -14.40
N LYS A 228 -11.50 -8.73 -15.00
CA LYS A 228 -12.77 -8.54 -14.28
C LYS A 228 -13.39 -9.88 -13.98
N VAL A 229 -13.92 -10.01 -12.76
CA VAL A 229 -14.69 -11.20 -12.37
C VAL A 229 -16.07 -10.74 -11.91
N PRO A 230 -17.15 -11.21 -12.54
CA PRO A 230 -18.50 -10.85 -12.14
C PRO A 230 -18.86 -11.50 -10.80
N LEU A 231 -19.84 -10.92 -10.10
CA LEU A 231 -20.50 -11.63 -9.02
C LEU A 231 -21.13 -12.92 -9.54
N ALA A 232 -21.16 -13.94 -8.70
CA ALA A 232 -21.79 -15.22 -9.00
C ALA A 232 -23.13 -15.37 -8.29
N PRO A 233 -24.10 -16.12 -8.84
CA PRO A 233 -25.39 -16.35 -8.17
C PRO A 233 -25.20 -16.92 -6.76
N ASP A 234 -26.01 -16.51 -5.79
CA ASP A 234 -25.99 -17.14 -4.47
C ASP A 234 -26.54 -18.57 -4.57
N PRO A 235 -25.82 -19.62 -4.12
CA PRO A 235 -26.34 -21.00 -4.13
C PRO A 235 -27.69 -21.20 -3.44
N THR A 236 -28.00 -20.39 -2.43
CA THR A 236 -29.24 -20.49 -1.65
C THR A 236 -30.40 -19.70 -2.27
N SER A 237 -30.09 -18.67 -3.06
CA SER A 237 -31.06 -17.77 -3.69
C SER A 237 -30.58 -17.28 -5.06
N PRO A 238 -30.35 -18.20 -6.03
CA PRO A 238 -29.57 -17.90 -7.24
C PRO A 238 -30.27 -16.97 -8.25
N LYS A 239 -31.56 -16.70 -8.06
CA LYS A 239 -32.32 -15.81 -8.93
C LYS A 239 -32.36 -14.37 -8.43
N THR A 240 -32.12 -14.15 -7.15
CA THR A 240 -32.35 -12.86 -6.47
C THR A 240 -31.08 -12.27 -5.92
N ASP A 241 -30.12 -13.12 -5.55
CA ASP A 241 -28.92 -12.72 -4.84
C ASP A 241 -27.65 -13.18 -5.55
N SER A 242 -26.55 -12.48 -5.23
CA SER A 242 -25.24 -12.78 -5.78
C SER A 242 -24.18 -12.60 -4.71
N LEU A 243 -23.09 -13.36 -4.84
CA LEU A 243 -21.97 -13.37 -3.93
C LEU A 243 -20.69 -13.09 -4.71
N GLY A 244 -19.67 -12.58 -3.99
CA GLY A 244 -18.31 -12.57 -4.49
C GLY A 244 -17.82 -13.99 -4.78
N PRO A 245 -16.99 -14.20 -5.81
CA PRO A 245 -16.44 -15.50 -6.15
C PRO A 245 -15.81 -16.26 -4.99
N ILE A 246 -15.00 -15.60 -4.15
CA ILE A 246 -14.38 -16.26 -3.00
C ILE A 246 -15.45 -16.66 -1.97
N ALA A 247 -16.38 -15.77 -1.64
CA ALA A 247 -17.44 -16.08 -0.68
C ALA A 247 -18.33 -17.25 -1.13
N ARG A 248 -18.70 -17.30 -2.42
CA ARG A 248 -19.45 -18.43 -2.98
C ARG A 248 -18.68 -19.75 -2.87
N ARG A 249 -17.38 -19.72 -3.14
CA ARG A 249 -16.54 -20.93 -3.03
C ARG A 249 -16.35 -21.36 -1.59
N MET A 250 -16.24 -20.42 -0.65
CA MET A 250 -16.26 -20.72 0.79
C MET A 250 -17.58 -21.38 1.22
N TYR A 251 -18.72 -20.95 0.69
CA TYR A 251 -19.99 -21.62 0.92
C TYR A 251 -19.96 -23.08 0.47
N LEU A 252 -19.43 -23.36 -0.73
CA LEU A 252 -19.37 -24.73 -1.25
C LEU A 252 -18.44 -25.61 -0.41
N ILE A 253 -17.31 -25.08 0.06
CA ILE A 253 -16.42 -25.76 1.01
C ILE A 253 -17.17 -26.07 2.31
N ASN A 254 -17.93 -25.11 2.85
CA ASN A 254 -18.75 -25.31 4.04
C ASN A 254 -19.79 -26.43 3.84
N GLU A 255 -20.46 -26.49 2.69
CA GLU A 255 -21.40 -27.57 2.39
C GLU A 255 -20.72 -28.94 2.28
N GLU A 256 -19.54 -29.03 1.65
CA GLU A 256 -18.77 -30.27 1.58
C GLU A 256 -18.36 -30.74 2.98
N MET A 257 -17.87 -29.82 3.81
CA MET A 257 -17.45 -30.11 5.19
C MET A 257 -18.60 -30.62 6.07
N LYS A 258 -19.85 -30.22 5.83
CA LYS A 258 -21.02 -30.76 6.55
C LYS A 258 -21.22 -32.25 6.32
N THR A 259 -20.78 -32.77 5.17
CA THR A 259 -20.95 -34.17 4.76
C THR A 259 -19.67 -35.00 4.85
N ALA A 260 -18.52 -34.38 5.12
CA ALA A 260 -17.22 -35.04 5.13
C ALA A 260 -17.00 -35.88 6.41
N ASP A 261 -16.34 -37.03 6.25
CA ASP A 261 -15.93 -37.91 7.36
C ASP A 261 -14.89 -37.22 8.27
N SER A 262 -13.93 -36.50 7.67
CA SER A 262 -13.00 -35.64 8.39
C SER A 262 -13.62 -34.26 8.60
N LYS A 263 -13.87 -33.94 9.87
CA LYS A 263 -14.36 -32.65 10.32
C LYS A 263 -13.23 -31.62 10.50
N LEU A 264 -12.14 -31.67 9.73
CA LEU A 264 -11.04 -30.71 9.86
C LEU A 264 -10.51 -30.37 8.47
N LEU A 265 -10.28 -29.08 8.22
CA LEU A 265 -9.64 -28.59 7.01
C LEU A 265 -8.37 -27.82 7.38
N THR A 266 -7.22 -28.32 6.91
CA THR A 266 -5.91 -27.68 7.07
C THR A 266 -5.81 -26.39 6.26
N LEU A 267 -4.89 -25.49 6.58
CA LEU A 267 -4.67 -24.29 5.76
C LEU A 267 -4.30 -24.67 4.32
N ALA A 268 -3.37 -25.60 4.14
CA ALA A 268 -3.05 -26.15 2.82
C ALA A 268 -4.26 -26.74 2.09
N GLY A 269 -5.10 -27.51 2.80
CA GLY A 269 -6.33 -28.10 2.26
C GLY A 269 -7.38 -27.04 1.90
N PHE A 270 -7.54 -26.00 2.72
CA PHE A 270 -8.43 -24.87 2.47
C PHE A 270 -8.02 -24.12 1.20
N VAL A 271 -6.75 -23.73 1.09
CA VAL A 271 -6.24 -23.04 -0.11
C VAL A 271 -6.39 -23.92 -1.34
N SER A 272 -5.99 -25.20 -1.25
CA SER A 272 -6.10 -26.16 -2.36
C SER A 272 -7.54 -26.34 -2.83
N ARG A 273 -8.51 -26.42 -1.90
CA ARG A 273 -9.92 -26.56 -2.26
C ARG A 273 -10.48 -25.26 -2.83
N LEU A 274 -10.17 -24.13 -2.21
CA LEU A 274 -10.63 -22.82 -2.65
C LEU A 274 -10.18 -22.52 -4.09
N THR A 275 -8.95 -22.88 -4.46
CA THR A 275 -8.39 -22.68 -5.81
C THR A 275 -8.62 -23.84 -6.80
N SER A 276 -9.39 -24.87 -6.40
CA SER A 276 -9.67 -26.03 -7.27
C SER A 276 -10.67 -25.68 -8.38
N ALA A 277 -10.29 -25.86 -9.65
CA ALA A 277 -11.21 -25.70 -10.79
C ALA A 277 -12.48 -26.59 -10.72
N GLN A 278 -12.44 -27.65 -9.91
CA GLN A 278 -13.52 -28.61 -9.74
C GLN A 278 -14.53 -28.20 -8.65
N LEU A 279 -14.22 -27.22 -7.80
CA LEU A 279 -15.09 -26.82 -6.70
C LEU A 279 -16.36 -26.09 -7.17
N ASP A 280 -16.24 -25.19 -8.14
CA ASP A 280 -17.36 -24.38 -8.60
C ASP A 280 -17.28 -24.13 -10.10
N SER A 281 -18.34 -24.48 -10.82
CA SER A 281 -18.45 -24.27 -12.26
C SER A 281 -18.92 -22.86 -12.63
N GLN A 282 -19.42 -22.09 -11.65
CA GLN A 282 -19.94 -20.73 -11.87
C GLN A 282 -18.88 -19.64 -11.67
N THR A 283 -17.77 -19.96 -11.02
CA THR A 283 -16.68 -19.01 -10.72
C THR A 283 -15.35 -19.54 -11.23
N ARG A 284 -14.49 -18.64 -11.71
CA ARG A 284 -13.09 -18.99 -11.94
C ARG A 284 -12.39 -19.24 -10.61
N PRO A 285 -11.39 -20.14 -10.57
CA PRO A 285 -10.54 -20.29 -9.41
C PRO A 285 -9.88 -18.97 -8.99
N PRO A 286 -9.89 -18.62 -7.70
CA PRO A 286 -9.04 -17.59 -7.14
C PRO A 286 -7.56 -17.93 -7.35
N VAL A 287 -6.72 -16.90 -7.38
CA VAL A 287 -5.28 -16.99 -7.65
C VAL A 287 -4.49 -16.70 -6.37
N THR A 288 -3.46 -17.48 -6.12
CA THR A 288 -2.48 -17.26 -5.05
C THR A 288 -1.17 -17.93 -5.41
N HIS A 289 -0.05 -17.34 -4.98
CA HIS A 289 1.29 -17.91 -5.12
C HIS A 289 1.91 -18.29 -3.78
N ALA A 290 1.07 -18.49 -2.75
CA ALA A 290 1.52 -18.87 -1.42
C ALA A 290 2.33 -20.18 -1.46
N THR A 291 3.46 -20.20 -0.76
CA THR A 291 4.36 -21.36 -0.71
C THR A 291 4.58 -21.82 0.73
N GLY A 292 4.82 -23.12 0.94
CA GLY A 292 5.10 -23.62 2.30
C GLY A 292 3.90 -23.51 3.26
N LEU A 293 2.68 -23.73 2.74
CA LEU A 293 1.45 -23.68 3.54
C LEU A 293 1.49 -24.65 4.71
N ASP A 294 1.09 -24.14 5.87
CA ASP A 294 1.04 -24.91 7.11
C ASP A 294 -0.07 -25.98 7.09
N ASN A 295 0.15 -27.09 7.78
CA ASN A 295 -0.80 -28.21 7.85
C ASN A 295 -1.74 -28.17 9.06
N ARG A 296 -1.72 -27.12 9.88
CA ARG A 296 -2.70 -26.95 10.95
C ARG A 296 -4.08 -26.65 10.41
N SER A 297 -5.09 -27.10 11.14
CA SER A 297 -6.50 -26.89 10.79
C SER A 297 -6.90 -25.43 10.95
N VAL A 298 -7.52 -24.87 9.91
CA VAL A 298 -8.11 -23.52 9.90
C VAL A 298 -9.63 -23.57 10.06
N LEU A 299 -10.31 -24.60 9.51
CA LEU A 299 -11.74 -24.80 9.71
C LEU A 299 -11.99 -26.11 10.47
N LEU A 300 -12.81 -26.02 11.52
CA LEU A 300 -13.21 -27.15 12.35
C LEU A 300 -14.65 -27.56 12.02
N GLY A 301 -14.94 -28.84 11.93
CA GLY A 301 -16.14 -29.33 11.25
C GLY A 301 -17.44 -29.07 11.99
N GLN A 302 -17.41 -28.79 13.30
CA GLN A 302 -18.49 -28.15 14.07
C GLN A 302 -17.93 -27.54 15.37
N ALA A 303 -18.15 -26.25 15.63
CA ALA A 303 -17.88 -25.68 16.94
C ALA A 303 -18.84 -26.24 18.00
N VAL A 304 -18.31 -26.68 19.14
CA VAL A 304 -19.07 -27.09 20.32
C VAL A 304 -19.77 -25.85 20.90
N GLY A 305 -21.07 -25.71 20.63
CA GLY A 305 -21.94 -24.75 21.31
C GLY A 305 -21.78 -23.29 20.86
N ASN A 306 -22.92 -22.62 20.69
CA ASN A 306 -23.04 -21.17 20.49
C ASN A 306 -22.17 -20.41 21.49
N SER A 307 -20.97 -20.03 21.07
CA SER A 307 -20.17 -19.03 21.76
C SER A 307 -19.75 -18.01 20.71
N SER A 308 -20.70 -17.15 20.32
CA SER A 308 -20.45 -15.88 19.62
C SER A 308 -19.63 -14.90 20.47
N HIS A 309 -18.81 -15.40 21.40
CA HIS A 309 -18.06 -14.66 22.40
C HIS A 309 -16.89 -13.90 21.77
N GLY A 310 -17.21 -12.84 21.04
CA GLY A 310 -16.23 -11.95 20.42
C GLY A 310 -16.53 -11.55 18.98
N GLN A 311 -17.69 -11.89 18.43
CA GLN A 311 -18.15 -11.30 17.18
C GLN A 311 -18.64 -9.86 17.43
N GLU A 312 -18.19 -8.93 16.60
CA GLU A 312 -18.69 -7.56 16.55
C GLU A 312 -19.15 -7.22 15.13
N ASP A 313 -20.43 -6.88 14.98
CA ASP A 313 -20.97 -6.37 13.72
C ASP A 313 -20.85 -4.85 13.70
N ARG A 314 -20.09 -4.32 12.75
CA ARG A 314 -19.88 -2.88 12.54
C ARG A 314 -20.54 -2.41 11.26
N GLN A 315 -21.15 -1.24 11.33
CA GLN A 315 -21.57 -0.49 10.16
C GLN A 315 -20.47 0.50 9.78
N ALA A 316 -20.32 0.72 8.49
CA ALA A 316 -19.47 1.79 7.98
C ALA A 316 -19.92 3.17 8.51
N THR A 317 -18.99 4.13 8.54
CA THR A 317 -19.27 5.46 9.12
C THR A 317 -19.31 6.58 8.07
N GLY A 318 -18.70 6.38 6.91
CA GLY A 318 -18.49 7.41 5.89
C GLY A 318 -19.78 7.99 5.32
N THR A 319 -19.90 9.32 5.33
CA THR A 319 -21.05 10.05 4.73
C THR A 319 -20.65 10.97 3.58
N THR A 320 -19.35 11.18 3.39
CA THR A 320 -18.79 12.11 2.41
C THR A 320 -17.84 11.37 1.48
N ALA A 321 -17.77 11.84 0.25
CA ALA A 321 -16.85 11.31 -0.74
C ALA A 321 -15.40 11.69 -0.41
N THR A 322 -14.48 10.76 -0.63
CA THR A 322 -13.06 11.02 -0.77
C THR A 322 -12.75 11.07 -2.27
N PHE A 323 -12.36 12.25 -2.74
CA PHE A 323 -11.98 12.46 -4.13
C PHE A 323 -10.53 12.05 -4.33
N CYS A 324 -10.32 10.86 -4.91
CA CYS A 324 -9.14 10.61 -5.71
C CYS A 324 -9.44 11.07 -7.13
N CYS A 325 -8.59 10.78 -8.08
CA CYS A 325 -7.40 11.58 -8.04
C CYS A 325 -7.84 12.76 -8.92
N ALA A 326 -7.86 13.98 -8.36
CA ALA A 326 -7.89 15.13 -9.26
C ALA A 326 -6.81 14.87 -10.31
N PRO A 327 -6.96 15.27 -11.58
CA PRO A 327 -5.73 15.60 -12.27
C PRO A 327 -5.06 16.63 -11.36
N GLU A 328 -4.06 16.20 -10.59
CA GLU A 328 -2.87 17.01 -10.55
C GLU A 328 -2.62 17.30 -12.02
N SER A 329 -2.64 18.59 -12.33
CA SER A 329 -2.20 19.11 -13.61
C SER A 329 -0.78 18.58 -13.85
N SER A 330 -0.59 17.32 -14.28
CA SER A 330 0.69 16.69 -14.57
C SER A 330 1.85 17.24 -13.72
N THR A 331 1.73 17.19 -12.40
CA THR A 331 2.79 17.62 -11.48
C THR A 331 3.12 16.41 -10.62
N PRO A 332 4.37 15.91 -10.56
CA PRO A 332 4.76 14.78 -9.70
C PRO A 332 4.55 15.13 -8.21
N PRO A 333 4.59 14.13 -7.30
CA PRO A 333 4.15 14.30 -5.92
C PRO A 333 4.96 15.39 -5.22
N GLN A 334 4.33 16.55 -5.02
CA GLN A 334 4.88 17.62 -4.21
C GLN A 334 4.28 17.47 -2.82
N GLY A 335 5.09 17.01 -1.87
CA GLY A 335 4.90 17.42 -0.48
C GLY A 335 4.74 18.93 -0.48
N ALA A 336 3.52 19.40 -0.15
CA ALA A 336 3.03 20.78 -0.24
C ALA A 336 4.03 21.82 -0.78
N ALA A 337 4.39 21.75 -2.07
CA ALA A 337 5.28 22.76 -2.60
C ALA A 337 4.52 24.06 -2.70
N LYS A 338 5.08 25.08 -2.06
CA LYS A 338 4.68 26.44 -2.35
C LYS A 338 4.85 26.64 -3.86
N GLN A 339 3.77 27.05 -4.55
CA GLN A 339 3.82 27.36 -5.98
C GLN A 339 5.08 28.16 -6.29
N GLY A 340 5.87 27.70 -7.26
CA GLY A 340 7.14 28.32 -7.58
C GLY A 340 6.97 29.81 -7.88
N HIS A 341 7.78 30.65 -7.23
CA HIS A 341 7.76 32.10 -7.42
C HIS A 341 8.90 32.54 -8.32
N ARG A 342 8.75 33.72 -8.93
CA ARG A 342 9.76 34.26 -9.84
C ARG A 342 10.77 35.08 -9.05
N MET A 343 12.04 34.80 -9.32
CA MET A 343 13.18 35.60 -8.87
C MET A 343 14.01 36.05 -10.07
N SER A 344 14.88 37.02 -9.86
CA SER A 344 15.92 37.42 -10.82
C SER A 344 17.27 36.92 -10.33
N GLY A 345 18.13 36.45 -11.23
CA GLY A 345 19.39 35.86 -10.78
C GLY A 345 20.23 35.23 -11.87
N SER A 346 21.28 34.54 -11.44
CA SER A 346 22.22 33.85 -12.32
C SER A 346 22.62 32.49 -11.76
N LEU A 347 22.92 31.57 -12.67
CA LEU A 347 23.60 30.31 -12.39
C LEU A 347 24.87 30.26 -13.24
N LYS A 348 26.00 29.99 -12.59
CA LYS A 348 27.29 29.80 -13.23
C LYS A 348 27.92 28.54 -12.72
N PHE A 349 28.41 27.69 -13.60
CA PHE A 349 29.15 26.50 -13.20
C PHE A 349 30.12 26.04 -14.28
N GLU A 350 31.12 25.30 -13.86
CA GLU A 350 32.11 24.70 -14.74
C GLU A 350 32.59 23.37 -14.18
N GLY A 351 32.87 22.43 -15.08
CA GLY A 351 33.59 21.20 -14.79
C GLY A 351 34.90 21.16 -15.58
N SER A 352 35.85 20.35 -15.10
CA SER A 352 37.06 20.02 -15.85
C SER A 352 36.75 19.13 -17.06
N ALA A 353 37.72 18.95 -17.95
CA ALA A 353 37.57 18.05 -19.09
C ALA A 353 37.18 16.63 -18.65
N GLY A 354 36.09 16.10 -19.23
CA GLY A 354 35.52 14.80 -18.86
C GLY A 354 34.46 14.86 -17.74
N GLU A 355 34.14 16.03 -17.20
CA GLU A 355 32.98 16.20 -16.32
C GLU A 355 31.68 16.10 -17.14
N PHE A 356 30.76 15.25 -16.69
CA PHE A 356 29.61 14.80 -17.47
C PHE A 356 28.51 15.87 -17.64
N ILE A 357 28.22 16.65 -16.59
CA ILE A 357 27.09 17.58 -16.59
C ILE A 357 27.36 18.80 -17.44
N SER A 358 28.51 19.45 -17.24
CA SER A 358 28.94 20.60 -18.03
C SER A 358 29.56 20.22 -19.38
N GLY A 359 29.92 18.95 -19.56
CA GLY A 359 30.72 18.49 -20.70
C GLY A 359 32.12 19.11 -20.72
N GLY A 360 32.66 19.51 -19.56
CA GLY A 360 33.92 20.25 -19.43
C GLY A 360 33.87 21.70 -19.91
N ARG A 361 32.66 22.30 -19.96
CA ARG A 361 32.45 23.68 -20.41
C ARG A 361 32.13 24.61 -19.24
N LYS A 362 32.38 25.90 -19.44
CA LYS A 362 31.86 26.96 -18.58
C LYS A 362 30.45 27.34 -19.04
N ILE A 363 29.49 27.28 -18.14
CA ILE A 363 28.11 27.68 -18.36
C ILE A 363 27.83 28.94 -17.53
N ASP A 364 27.28 29.97 -18.17
CA ASP A 364 26.87 31.23 -17.53
C ASP A 364 25.46 31.60 -18.02
N LEU A 365 24.48 31.55 -17.12
CA LEU A 365 23.07 31.84 -17.41
C LEU A 365 22.63 33.24 -16.98
N THR A 366 23.56 34.16 -16.69
CA THR A 366 23.24 35.53 -16.19
C THR A 366 22.30 36.33 -17.12
N ARG A 367 22.36 36.09 -18.44
CA ARG A 367 21.56 36.83 -19.44
C ARG A 367 20.64 35.92 -20.25
N ALA A 368 20.58 34.65 -19.90
CA ALA A 368 19.88 33.63 -20.70
C ALA A 368 18.38 33.57 -20.38
N THR A 369 17.97 34.02 -19.18
CA THR A 369 16.59 33.89 -18.71
C THR A 369 16.08 35.23 -18.14
N PRO A 370 14.87 35.69 -18.51
CA PRO A 370 14.30 36.93 -17.95
C PRO A 370 13.82 36.78 -16.50
N TRP A 371 13.63 35.55 -16.01
CA TRP A 371 13.35 35.21 -14.62
C TRP A 371 13.81 33.77 -14.34
N VAL A 372 13.91 33.42 -13.06
CA VAL A 372 14.20 32.09 -12.50
C VAL A 372 12.96 31.65 -11.72
N THR A 373 12.55 30.40 -11.86
CA THR A 373 11.48 29.83 -11.03
C THR A 373 12.11 29.18 -9.82
N VAL A 374 11.69 29.58 -8.62
CA VAL A 374 12.11 28.99 -7.35
C VAL A 374 10.90 28.35 -6.70
N THR A 375 10.98 27.04 -6.52
CA THR A 375 9.98 26.26 -5.77
C THR A 375 10.56 25.91 -4.42
N GLU A 376 9.73 26.02 -3.38
CA GLU A 376 10.08 25.65 -2.00
C GLU A 376 9.13 24.51 -1.59
N PRO A 377 9.47 23.23 -1.91
CA PRO A 377 8.63 22.08 -1.59
C PRO A 377 8.28 22.03 -0.10
N ASP A 378 9.24 22.35 0.74
CA ASP A 378 9.09 22.43 2.18
C ASP A 378 10.12 23.41 2.77
N ALA A 379 10.27 23.42 4.10
CA ALA A 379 11.28 24.25 4.77
C ALA A 379 12.72 23.72 4.58
N GLN A 380 12.89 22.50 4.08
CA GLN A 380 14.15 21.77 3.97
C GLN A 380 14.77 21.89 2.57
N SER A 381 13.96 22.05 1.52
CA SER A 381 14.37 21.89 0.12
C SER A 381 14.05 23.11 -0.75
N LEU A 382 14.85 23.27 -1.82
CA LEU A 382 14.67 24.25 -2.88
C LEU A 382 14.91 23.62 -4.24
N GLU A 383 14.05 23.93 -5.20
CA GLU A 383 14.17 23.54 -6.61
C GLU A 383 14.25 24.82 -7.44
N ILE A 384 15.35 25.00 -8.18
CA ILE A 384 15.66 26.25 -8.88
C ILE A 384 15.79 25.98 -10.38
N THR A 385 14.81 26.44 -11.15
CA THR A 385 14.75 26.21 -12.60
C THR A 385 15.12 27.46 -13.39
N PHE A 386 16.15 27.34 -14.23
CA PHE A 386 16.57 28.33 -15.23
C PHE A 386 16.00 27.94 -16.60
N VAL A 387 14.93 28.64 -17.00
CA VAL A 387 14.22 28.38 -18.26
C VAL A 387 15.01 28.93 -19.45
N GLY A 388 15.48 28.04 -20.33
CA GLY A 388 16.23 28.40 -21.54
C GLY A 388 16.31 27.22 -22.51
N LYS A 389 17.04 27.38 -23.63
CA LYS A 389 17.15 26.37 -24.69
C LYS A 389 17.55 24.99 -24.18
N ASP A 390 18.51 24.94 -23.26
CA ASP A 390 19.06 23.68 -22.76
C ASP A 390 18.41 23.23 -21.45
N GLY A 391 17.69 24.12 -20.76
CA GLY A 391 17.06 23.90 -19.44
C GLY A 391 18.06 23.51 -18.34
N TRP A 392 18.15 24.29 -17.26
CA TRP A 392 19.02 23.94 -16.13
C TRP A 392 18.24 23.98 -14.82
N GLU A 393 18.50 23.00 -13.98
CA GLU A 393 17.84 22.82 -12.69
C GLU A 393 18.86 22.50 -11.61
N LEU A 394 18.79 23.26 -10.52
CA LEU A 394 19.57 23.03 -9.30
C LEU A 394 18.61 22.78 -8.14
N ASP A 395 18.70 21.58 -7.57
CA ASP A 395 17.97 21.20 -6.37
C ASP A 395 18.93 21.06 -5.20
N ILE A 396 18.53 21.61 -4.06
CA ILE A 396 19.27 21.47 -2.78
C ILE A 396 18.30 21.17 -1.65
N ALA A 397 18.73 20.32 -0.71
CA ALA A 397 17.96 20.00 0.48
C ALA A 397 18.87 19.87 1.70
N ALA A 398 18.43 20.40 2.84
CA ALA A 398 18.99 20.05 4.14
C ALA A 398 18.68 18.56 4.49
N PRO A 399 19.30 17.96 5.52
CA PRO A 399 18.88 16.67 6.06
C PRO A 399 17.43 16.67 6.55
N SER A 400 16.82 15.48 6.63
CA SER A 400 15.44 15.32 7.10
C SER A 400 15.24 15.95 8.48
N HIS A 401 14.09 16.60 8.64
CA HIS A 401 13.70 17.35 9.84
C HIS A 401 14.57 18.58 10.15
N GLU A 402 15.42 19.02 9.22
CA GLU A 402 16.15 20.28 9.31
C GLU A 402 15.60 21.33 8.34
N THR A 403 15.50 22.58 8.77
CA THR A 403 15.21 23.72 7.88
C THR A 403 16.47 24.17 7.16
N LEU A 404 16.36 24.46 5.86
CA LEU A 404 17.47 25.02 5.09
C LEU A 404 17.92 26.36 5.70
N ALA A 405 19.20 26.47 6.02
CA ALA A 405 19.78 27.59 6.73
C ALA A 405 21.16 27.97 6.17
N THR A 406 21.64 29.16 6.52
CA THR A 406 22.97 29.64 6.14
C THR A 406 24.07 28.83 6.80
N LYS A 407 24.55 27.78 6.12
CA LYS A 407 25.66 26.91 6.53
C LYS A 407 26.17 26.09 5.36
N THR A 408 27.26 25.35 5.60
CA THR A 408 27.75 24.34 4.67
C THR A 408 27.14 22.96 4.95
N TYR A 409 26.61 22.34 3.90
CA TYR A 409 26.09 20.99 3.86
C TYR A 409 27.10 20.08 3.17
N GLN A 410 27.79 19.27 3.97
CA GLN A 410 28.85 18.38 3.50
C GLN A 410 28.29 17.02 3.09
N ARG A 411 28.99 16.36 2.16
CA ARG A 411 28.68 14.99 1.71
C ARG A 411 27.22 14.86 1.27
N ALA A 412 26.72 15.82 0.50
CA ALA A 412 25.39 15.77 -0.07
C ALA A 412 25.28 14.59 -1.06
N GLN A 413 24.13 13.92 -1.06
CA GLN A 413 23.77 12.82 -1.95
C GLN A 413 22.77 13.31 -3.01
N ARG A 414 22.41 12.43 -3.95
CA ARG A 414 21.50 12.78 -5.05
C ARG A 414 20.13 13.17 -4.52
N TYR A 415 19.68 14.39 -4.80
CA TYR A 415 18.28 14.78 -4.58
C TYR A 415 17.33 14.10 -5.58
N PRO A 416 16.13 13.62 -5.18
CA PRO A 416 15.57 13.56 -3.81
C PRO A 416 15.86 12.24 -3.05
N PHE A 417 16.82 11.45 -3.50
CA PHE A 417 17.12 10.10 -3.00
C PHE A 417 18.15 10.05 -1.87
N GLN A 418 18.46 11.17 -1.22
CA GLN A 418 19.39 11.21 -0.08
C GLN A 418 18.86 10.46 1.14
N GLU A 419 19.76 9.84 1.91
CA GLU A 419 19.43 9.30 3.23
C GLU A 419 18.92 10.41 4.17
N GLU A 420 18.06 10.07 5.13
CA GLU A 420 17.46 11.05 6.05
C GLU A 420 18.49 11.92 6.79
N SER A 421 19.67 11.37 7.10
CA SER A 421 20.74 12.10 7.82
C SER A 421 21.64 12.96 6.91
N ARG A 422 21.36 13.00 5.61
CA ARG A 422 22.24 13.60 4.59
C ARG A 422 21.52 14.69 3.82
N ALA A 423 22.28 15.70 3.42
CA ALA A 423 21.79 16.75 2.54
C ALA A 423 21.63 16.23 1.09
N GLY A 424 20.75 16.85 0.32
CA GLY A 424 20.53 16.55 -1.10
C GLY A 424 21.13 17.63 -2.00
N ILE A 425 21.74 17.24 -3.12
CA ILE A 425 22.08 18.13 -4.23
C ILE A 425 21.87 17.45 -5.58
N SER A 426 21.41 18.22 -6.55
CA SER A 426 21.23 17.83 -7.94
C SER A 426 21.42 19.03 -8.84
N LEU A 427 22.51 19.07 -9.62
CA LEU A 427 22.55 19.90 -10.84
C LEU A 427 22.29 19.01 -12.06
N SER A 428 21.30 19.38 -12.87
CA SER A 428 21.00 18.71 -14.14
C SER A 428 20.58 19.71 -15.22
N GLY A 429 20.72 19.32 -16.48
CA GLY A 429 20.35 20.16 -17.61
C GLY A 429 21.00 19.71 -18.92
N ALA A 430 20.52 20.26 -20.04
CA ALA A 430 20.99 19.89 -21.38
C ALA A 430 20.94 18.37 -21.64
N SER A 431 19.95 17.66 -21.10
CA SER A 431 19.83 16.19 -21.12
C SER A 431 20.95 15.43 -20.37
N HIS A 432 21.69 16.08 -19.48
CA HIS A 432 22.70 15.46 -18.61
C HIS A 432 22.21 15.44 -17.16
N SER A 433 22.31 14.29 -16.50
CA SER A 433 22.01 14.11 -15.08
C SER A 433 22.86 12.98 -14.48
N CYS A 434 23.16 13.06 -13.18
CA CYS A 434 23.84 11.98 -12.47
C CYS A 434 22.82 11.03 -11.85
N ASN A 435 23.01 9.71 -12.04
CA ASN A 435 22.23 8.70 -11.32
C ASN A 435 22.53 8.70 -9.82
N GLU A 436 23.78 8.96 -9.44
CA GLU A 436 24.24 9.10 -8.06
C GLU A 436 25.20 10.28 -7.94
N VAL A 437 25.17 10.98 -6.81
CA VAL A 437 25.93 12.21 -6.57
C VAL A 437 26.75 12.11 -5.30
N ASP A 438 28.00 12.58 -5.37
CA ASP A 438 28.82 12.98 -4.23
C ASP A 438 29.08 14.48 -4.33
N GLY A 439 28.55 15.26 -3.39
CA GLY A 439 28.60 16.72 -3.48
C GLY A 439 28.64 17.44 -2.14
N LYS A 440 28.57 18.76 -2.22
CA LYS A 440 28.40 19.68 -1.08
C LYS A 440 27.85 21.00 -1.59
N PHE A 441 27.21 21.76 -0.71
CA PHE A 441 26.85 23.13 -0.99
C PHE A 441 26.95 23.99 0.27
N THR A 442 27.16 25.29 0.09
CA THR A 442 27.13 26.29 1.15
C THR A 442 26.07 27.29 0.80
N VAL A 443 25.15 27.51 1.74
CA VAL A 443 24.18 28.60 1.67
C VAL A 443 24.85 29.81 2.33
N ASP A 444 25.36 30.71 1.50
CA ASP A 444 26.10 31.90 1.92
C ASP A 444 25.13 33.03 2.32
N GLN A 445 23.99 33.15 1.62
CA GLN A 445 22.89 34.05 1.98
C GLN A 445 21.54 33.37 1.79
N LEU A 446 20.63 33.58 2.76
CA LEU A 446 19.24 33.15 2.69
C LEU A 446 18.37 34.16 3.45
N SER A 447 17.52 34.89 2.74
CA SER A 447 16.54 35.82 3.33
C SER A 447 15.13 35.45 2.91
N ARG A 448 14.16 35.65 3.82
CA ARG A 448 12.74 35.36 3.59
C ARG A 448 11.88 36.59 3.93
N ASP A 449 10.74 36.73 3.25
CA ASP A 449 9.74 37.76 3.56
C ASP A 449 8.88 37.40 4.79
N ALA A 450 7.91 38.25 5.13
CA ALA A 450 7.00 38.03 6.26
C ALA A 450 6.10 36.80 6.10
N ASN A 451 5.93 36.29 4.87
CA ASN A 451 5.17 35.07 4.56
C ASN A 451 6.09 33.83 4.53
N GLY A 452 7.39 33.99 4.80
CA GLY A 452 8.39 32.93 4.79
C GLY A 452 8.84 32.51 3.39
N THR A 453 8.63 33.34 2.37
CA THR A 453 9.07 33.11 0.97
C THR A 453 10.46 33.68 0.76
N ILE A 454 11.34 32.97 0.05
CA ILE A 454 12.71 33.44 -0.18
C ILE A 454 12.75 34.72 -1.03
N THR A 455 13.54 35.69 -0.58
CA THR A 455 13.77 36.97 -1.26
C THR A 455 15.22 37.21 -1.66
N ASN A 456 16.17 36.46 -1.07
CA ASN A 456 17.58 36.49 -1.46
C ASN A 456 18.22 35.12 -1.19
N LEU A 457 19.01 34.63 -2.13
CA LEU A 457 19.69 33.35 -2.05
C LEU A 457 21.07 33.45 -2.73
N ASP A 458 22.12 33.08 -2.01
CA ASP A 458 23.47 32.87 -2.56
C ASP A 458 23.95 31.48 -2.12
N VAL A 459 24.20 30.60 -3.09
CA VAL A 459 24.65 29.23 -2.83
C VAL A 459 25.83 28.89 -3.72
N SER A 460 26.93 28.48 -3.10
CA SER A 460 28.08 27.87 -3.76
C SER A 460 28.02 26.35 -3.63
N PHE A 461 28.32 25.61 -4.69
CA PHE A 461 28.17 24.16 -4.69
C PHE A 461 29.23 23.42 -5.51
N GLU A 462 29.39 22.15 -5.18
CA GLU A 462 30.26 21.20 -5.86
C GLU A 462 29.54 19.85 -5.96
N GLN A 463 29.59 19.23 -7.13
CA GLN A 463 28.98 17.93 -7.40
C GLN A 463 29.90 17.09 -8.29
N ARG A 464 29.91 15.78 -8.10
CA ARG A 464 30.34 14.83 -9.13
C ARG A 464 29.34 13.69 -9.24
N CYS A 465 29.20 13.11 -10.44
CA CYS A 465 28.52 11.83 -10.56
C CYS A 465 29.37 10.73 -9.91
N LEU A 466 28.73 9.79 -9.22
CA LEU A 466 29.45 8.68 -8.59
C LEU A 466 30.20 7.85 -9.66
N GLY A 467 31.46 7.53 -9.39
CA GLY A 467 32.36 6.89 -10.36
C GLY A 467 33.22 7.86 -11.18
N SER A 468 32.88 9.16 -11.23
CA SER A 468 33.75 10.20 -11.80
C SER A 468 34.78 10.69 -10.78
N GLN A 469 35.95 11.11 -11.24
CA GLN A 469 36.94 11.84 -10.42
C GLN A 469 36.81 13.37 -10.57
N GLN A 470 36.04 13.82 -11.56
CA GLN A 470 35.92 15.23 -11.89
C GLN A 470 34.70 15.84 -11.22
N PHE A 471 34.93 16.89 -10.44
CA PHE A 471 33.89 17.70 -9.84
C PHE A 471 33.54 18.87 -10.75
N LEU A 472 32.25 19.21 -10.81
CA LEU A 472 31.79 20.52 -11.23
C LEU A 472 31.69 21.44 -10.01
N ARG A 473 31.88 22.74 -10.23
CA ARG A 473 31.68 23.79 -9.23
C ARG A 473 30.80 24.86 -9.79
N GLY A 474 29.89 25.37 -8.96
CA GLY A 474 28.96 26.40 -9.37
C GLY A 474 28.53 27.33 -8.26
N VAL A 475 27.88 28.41 -8.69
CA VAL A 475 27.28 29.43 -7.84
C VAL A 475 25.92 29.79 -8.42
N VAL A 476 24.93 29.90 -7.54
CA VAL A 476 23.61 30.47 -7.85
C VAL A 476 23.38 31.70 -6.98
N GLN A 477 22.95 32.79 -7.59
CA GLN A 477 22.65 34.05 -6.91
C GLN A 477 21.29 34.56 -7.38
N LEU A 478 20.32 34.62 -6.47
CA LEU A 478 18.94 35.02 -6.73
C LEU A 478 18.51 36.14 -5.78
N HIS A 479 17.75 37.09 -6.31
CA HIS A 479 17.09 38.14 -5.54
C HIS A 479 15.64 38.28 -6.01
N ALA A 480 14.78 38.79 -5.13
CA ALA A 480 13.41 39.13 -5.49
C ALA A 480 13.39 40.06 -6.74
N PRO A 481 12.38 39.94 -7.62
CA PRO A 481 12.31 40.69 -8.89
C PRO A 481 12.40 42.21 -8.78
#